data_AF-A0A1A8Y0H7-F1
#
_entry.id   AF-A0A1A8Y0H7-F1
#
_cell.length_a   1.000
_cell.length_b   1.000
_cell.length_c   1.000
_cell.angle_alpha   90.00
_cell.angle_beta   90.00
_cell.angle_gamma   90.00
#
_symmetry.space_group_name_H-M   'P 1'
#
loop_
_entity.id
_entity.type
_entity.pdbx_description
1 polymer ?
#
loop_
_entity_poly.entity_id
_entity_poly.type
_entity_poly.pdbx_seq_one_letter_code
_entity_poly.pdbx_strand_id
1 'polypeptide(L)' 'MVAVVKEKEKQPLPNPGSPEAIKRGCKCPVLDNGHGKGNHLDENGKPLFWYSMECGLHWISP' A
#
# COMPACT_ATOMS: atom_id res chain seq x y z
N MET A 1 15.44 11.70 -35.06
CA MET A 1 15.62 10.85 -33.85
C MET A 1 14.51 11.22 -32.89
N VAL A 2 13.45 10.42 -32.80
CA VAL A 2 12.33 10.74 -31.89
C VAL A 2 12.64 10.10 -30.56
N ALA A 3 12.87 10.92 -29.53
CA ALA A 3 13.05 10.44 -28.17
C ALA A 3 11.72 9.85 -27.69
N VAL A 4 11.68 8.54 -27.51
CA VAL A 4 10.58 7.86 -26.82
C VAL A 4 10.74 8.18 -25.34
N VAL A 5 9.97 9.15 -24.84
CA VAL A 5 9.79 9.35 -23.41
C VAL A 5 9.02 8.15 -22.87
N LYS A 6 9.74 7.23 -22.20
CA LYS A 6 9.15 6.04 -21.58
C LYS A 6 8.21 6.51 -20.47
N GLU A 7 6.90 6.34 -20.66
CA GLU A 7 5.91 6.54 -19.61
C GLU A 7 6.30 5.68 -18.41
N LYS A 8 6.41 6.31 -17.23
CA LYS A 8 6.86 5.66 -16.01
C LYS A 8 5.77 4.70 -15.56
N GLU A 9 5.97 3.40 -15.78
CA GLU A 9 5.02 2.35 -15.33
C GLU A 9 4.62 2.62 -13.87
N LYS A 10 3.30 2.75 -13.66
CA LYS A 10 2.72 3.05 -12.35
C LYS A 10 2.97 1.86 -11.43
N GLN A 11 4.02 1.96 -10.62
CA GLN A 11 4.42 0.93 -9.67
C GLN A 11 3.21 0.54 -8.80
N PRO A 12 2.93 -0.76 -8.59
CA PRO A 12 1.76 -1.20 -7.85
C PRO A 12 1.77 -0.64 -6.43
N LEU A 13 0.58 -0.35 -5.90
CA LEU A 13 0.41 0.15 -4.53
C LEU A 13 0.81 -0.96 -3.54
N PRO A 14 1.85 -0.78 -2.70
CA PRO A 14 2.26 -1.80 -1.73
C PRO A 14 1.21 -1.95 -0.62
N ASN A 15 1.23 -3.08 0.08
CA ASN A 15 0.28 -3.32 1.17
C ASN A 15 0.50 -2.39 2.38
N PRO A 16 -0.57 -2.01 3.12
CA PRO A 16 -0.45 -1.22 4.35
C PRO A 16 0.56 -1.80 5.34
N GLY A 17 1.43 -0.94 5.88
CA GLY A 17 2.45 -1.32 6.85
C GLY A 17 3.65 -2.10 6.30
N SER A 18 3.74 -2.37 5.00
CA SER A 18 4.92 -3.03 4.42
C SER A 18 6.15 -2.10 4.38
N PRO A 19 7.38 -2.65 4.35
CA PRO A 19 8.59 -1.84 4.19
C PRO A 19 8.55 -0.94 2.94
N GLU A 20 7.99 -1.42 1.83
CA GLU A 20 7.83 -0.67 0.59
C GLU A 20 6.79 0.44 0.73
N ALA A 21 5.70 0.19 1.47
CA ALA A 21 4.68 1.19 1.74
C ALA A 21 5.22 2.31 2.64
N ILE A 22 5.97 1.96 3.69
CA ILE A 22 6.61 2.94 4.59
C ILE A 22 7.56 3.84 3.79
N LYS A 23 8.37 3.27 2.89
CA LYS A 23 9.25 4.05 1.98
C LYS A 23 8.48 5.02 1.08
N ARG A 24 7.19 4.78 0.81
CA ARG A 24 6.31 5.64 0.03
C ARG A 24 5.43 6.57 0.88
N GLY A 25 5.66 6.64 2.20
CA GLY A 25 4.94 7.53 3.11
C GLY A 25 3.69 6.93 3.77
N CYS A 26 3.55 5.59 3.78
CA CYS A 26 2.49 4.93 4.53
C CYS A 26 2.54 5.29 6.02
N LYS A 27 1.36 5.54 6.59
CA LYS A 27 1.17 5.75 8.04
C LYS A 27 0.26 4.69 8.68
N CYS A 28 -0.11 3.64 7.95
CA CYS A 28 -0.89 2.55 8.50
C CYS A 28 -0.05 1.78 9.54
N PRO A 29 -0.68 1.21 10.58
CA PRO A 29 0.04 0.51 11.64
C PRO A 29 0.84 -0.66 11.08
N VAL A 30 2.12 -0.75 11.46
CA VAL A 30 3.05 -1.74 10.90
C VAL A 30 2.84 -3.12 11.52
N LEU A 31 2.76 -3.17 12.85
CA LEU A 31 2.63 -4.43 13.59
C LEU A 31 1.25 -5.07 13.40
N ASP A 32 0.18 -4.27 13.50
CA ASP A 32 -1.19 -4.77 13.29
C ASP A 32 -1.43 -5.27 11.87
N ASN A 33 -0.64 -4.80 10.89
CA ASN A 33 -0.71 -5.27 9.49
C ASN A 33 0.34 -6.33 9.16
N GLY A 34 1.06 -6.85 10.16
CA GLY A 34 2.05 -7.91 9.98
C GLY A 34 3.14 -7.55 8.97
N HIS A 35 3.59 -6.28 8.96
CA HIS A 35 4.53 -5.76 7.96
C HIS A 35 4.06 -5.95 6.51
N GLY A 36 2.76 -5.77 6.24
CA GLY A 36 2.17 -5.91 4.90
C GLY A 36 1.59 -7.28 4.57
N LYS A 37 1.57 -8.21 5.53
CA LYS A 37 0.93 -9.53 5.40
C LYS A 37 -0.59 -9.49 5.62
N GLY A 38 -1.09 -8.45 6.30
CA GLY A 38 -2.49 -8.36 6.73
C GLY A 38 -2.67 -8.91 8.15
N ASN A 39 -3.79 -8.53 8.77
CA ASN A 39 -4.14 -8.97 10.12
C ASN A 39 -4.99 -10.26 10.09
N HIS A 40 -5.98 -10.29 9.20
CA HIS A 40 -6.94 -11.38 9.05
C HIS A 40 -7.18 -11.67 7.57
N LEU A 41 -7.91 -12.74 7.27
CA LEU A 41 -8.42 -13.02 5.94
C LEU A 41 -9.94 -12.73 5.90
N ASP A 42 -10.44 -12.26 4.76
CA ASP A 42 -11.88 -12.25 4.49
C ASP A 42 -12.40 -13.66 4.16
N GLU A 43 -13.71 -13.76 3.87
CA GLU A 43 -14.37 -15.02 3.50
C GLU A 43 -13.78 -15.70 2.25
N ASN A 44 -13.03 -14.97 1.43
CA ASN A 44 -12.39 -15.46 0.21
C ASN A 44 -10.89 -15.71 0.40
N GLY A 45 -10.36 -15.60 1.62
CA GLY A 45 -8.94 -15.80 1.91
C GLY A 45 -8.05 -14.61 1.55
N LYS A 46 -8.61 -13.41 1.32
CA LYS A 46 -7.83 -12.21 1.01
C LYS A 46 -7.43 -11.47 2.29
N PRO A 47 -6.18 -10.98 2.42
CA PRO A 47 -5.74 -10.27 3.61
C PRO A 47 -6.49 -8.94 3.81
N LEU A 48 -6.91 -8.71 5.05
CA LEU A 48 -7.50 -7.48 5.55
C LEU A 48 -6.44 -6.65 6.28
N PHE A 49 -6.58 -5.33 6.19
CA PHE A 49 -5.61 -4.38 6.73
C PHE A 49 -6.30 -3.29 7.53
N TRP A 50 -5.62 -2.82 8.57
CA TRP A 50 -5.96 -1.62 9.30
C TRP A 50 -5.40 -0.40 8.60
N TYR A 51 -6.24 0.62 8.45
CA TYR A 51 -5.87 1.88 7.82
C TYR A 51 -5.80 2.98 8.87
N SER A 52 -4.77 3.83 8.77
CA SER A 52 -4.80 5.13 9.42
C SER A 52 -5.53 6.11 8.51
N MET A 53 -6.48 6.87 9.05
CA MET A 53 -7.19 7.93 8.31
C MET A 53 -6.24 9.06 7.85
N GLU A 54 -5.05 9.17 8.46
CA GLU A 54 -4.02 10.13 8.09
C GLU A 54 -3.07 9.60 7.00
N CYS A 55 -3.25 8.35 6.56
CA CYS A 55 -2.40 7.72 5.56
C CYS A 55 -2.84 8.11 4.15
N GLY A 56 -2.31 9.21 3.61
CA GLY A 56 -2.60 9.62 2.23
C GLY A 56 -2.18 8.64 1.13
N LEU A 57 -1.42 7.58 1.46
CA LEU A 57 -1.06 6.53 0.51
C LEU A 57 -2.17 5.50 0.31
N HIS A 58 -2.91 5.17 1.37
CA HIS A 58 -3.90 4.09 1.38
C HIS A 58 -5.31 4.54 1.71
N TRP A 59 -5.44 5.61 2.50
CA TRP A 59 -6.68 6.30 2.76
C TRP A 59 -6.81 7.48 1.80
N ILE A 60 -7.00 7.16 0.52
CA ILE A 60 -7.40 8.16 -0.48
C ILE A 60 -8.90 8.34 -0.27
N SER A 61 -9.27 9.39 0.47
CA SER A 61 -10.66 9.83 0.49
C SER A 61 -11.14 10.00 -0.95
N PRO A 62 -12.26 9.37 -1.35
CA PRO A 62 -12.78 9.50 -2.72
C PRO A 62 -13.14 10.94 -3.07
#